data_AF-A0AAV0GTB7-F1
#
_entry.id   AF-A0AAV0GTB7-F1
#
_cell.length_a   1.000
_cell.length_b   1.000
_cell.length_c   1.000
_cell.angle_alpha   90.00
_cell.angle_beta   90.00
_cell.angle_gamma   90.00
#
_symmetry.space_group_name_H-M   'P 1'
#
loop_
_entity.id
_entity.type
_entity.pdbx_description
1 polymer ?
#
loop_
_entity_poly.entity_id
_entity_poly.type
_entity_poly.pdbx_seq_one_letter_code
_entity_poly.pdbx_strand_id
1 'polypeptide(L)'
;MIKNPRVLHKAQQEVRQVFGDDCDEKNAFGEAGLHRLKYLDMVIAESFRLHPPGPLLAPRENRDQRVELNSYDEVPVNSYVIVNAWAINRDPRYWTEAERFFPERFMDRSIDYTGNDFQFIPFGAGRRMCPGNSFRMAIVKITLANLLFHFDWTLPAERAVNRDPRYWTEPEKFYPERFMNCSIDYQGNDFRFIPFGAGRRICPGASFGMAVVKITLASLLSNFDWTLPDDMKSIDMTECFEATLKRQYALLLIPVLRPPALN
;
A
#
# COMPACT_ATOMS: atom_id res chain seq x y z
N MET A 1 9.70 -1.26 -1.10
CA MET A 1 10.90 -1.03 -0.26
C MET A 1 10.58 -0.85 1.22
N ILE A 2 9.61 -0.02 1.64
CA ILE A 2 9.38 0.27 3.08
C ILE A 2 9.15 -0.99 3.95
N LYS A 3 8.44 -2.01 3.43
CA LYS A 3 8.28 -3.33 4.09
C LYS A 3 9.57 -4.17 4.19
N ASN A 4 10.67 -3.73 3.57
CA ASN A 4 11.97 -4.41 3.52
C ASN A 4 13.09 -3.38 3.87
N PRO A 5 13.27 -3.03 5.16
CA PRO A 5 14.19 -1.97 5.58
C PRO A 5 15.62 -2.15 5.07
N ARG A 6 16.11 -3.40 5.01
CA ARG A 6 17.41 -3.76 4.43
C ARG A 6 17.56 -3.26 2.98
N VAL A 7 16.56 -3.50 2.15
CA VAL A 7 16.57 -3.09 0.73
C VAL A 7 16.46 -1.57 0.62
N LEU A 8 15.56 -0.97 1.40
CA LEU A 8 15.38 0.49 1.41
C LEU A 8 16.70 1.20 1.76
N HIS A 9 17.34 0.78 2.86
CA HIS A 9 18.59 1.37 3.32
C HIS A 9 19.70 1.24 2.26
N LYS A 10 19.86 0.04 1.68
CA LYS A 10 20.87 -0.19 0.64
C LYS A 10 20.62 0.63 -0.63
N ALA A 11 19.37 0.77 -1.05
CA ALA A 11 19.01 1.61 -2.20
C ALA A 11 19.23 3.10 -1.93
N GLN A 12 18.86 3.60 -0.74
CA GLN A 12 19.14 4.99 -0.35
C GLN A 12 20.64 5.26 -0.26
N GLN A 13 21.41 4.33 0.31
CA GLN A 13 22.86 4.46 0.41
C GLN A 13 23.50 4.55 -0.98
N GLU A 14 23.15 3.66 -1.91
CA GLU A 14 23.65 3.74 -3.30
C GLU A 14 23.33 5.09 -3.94
N VAL A 15 22.07 5.51 -3.88
CA VAL A 15 21.61 6.76 -4.50
C VAL A 15 22.34 7.97 -3.92
N ARG A 16 22.46 8.05 -2.59
CA ARG A 16 23.12 9.17 -1.90
C ARG A 16 24.63 9.18 -2.09
N GLN A 17 25.28 8.02 -2.21
CA GLN A 17 26.70 7.96 -2.56
C GLN A 17 26.93 8.44 -3.99
N VAL A 18 26.18 7.88 -4.95
CA VAL A 18 26.33 8.19 -6.39
C VAL A 18 26.08 9.67 -6.70
N PHE A 19 25.14 10.32 -6.00
CA PHE A 19 24.81 11.73 -6.21
C PHE A 19 25.48 12.69 -5.23
N GLY A 20 25.90 12.21 -4.05
CA GLY A 20 26.60 13.03 -3.05
C GLY A 20 28.09 13.25 -3.37
N ASP A 21 28.70 12.32 -4.12
CA ASP A 21 30.09 12.44 -4.57
C ASP A 21 30.24 13.41 -5.77
N ASP A 22 29.15 13.72 -6.48
CA ASP A 22 29.14 14.68 -7.59
C ASP A 22 28.86 16.09 -7.05
N CYS A 23 29.88 16.96 -7.06
CA CYS A 23 29.82 18.35 -6.60
C CYS A 23 28.99 19.29 -7.49
N ASP A 24 28.36 18.77 -8.54
CA ASP A 24 27.42 19.47 -9.41
C ASP A 24 26.09 18.72 -9.42
N GLU A 25 25.14 19.17 -8.61
CA GLU A 25 23.79 18.61 -8.48
C GLU A 25 23.11 18.41 -9.84
N LYS A 26 23.43 19.23 -10.85
CA LYS A 26 22.85 19.14 -12.19
C LYS A 26 23.38 17.94 -12.99
N ASN A 27 24.63 17.53 -12.77
CA ASN A 27 25.23 16.36 -13.41
C ASN A 27 24.93 15.07 -12.65
N ALA A 28 24.77 15.14 -11.33
CA ALA A 28 24.41 14.00 -10.48
C ALA A 28 23.11 13.32 -10.96
N PHE A 29 22.05 14.10 -11.20
CA PHE A 29 20.77 13.58 -11.72
C PHE A 29 20.74 13.36 -13.24
N GLY A 30 21.88 13.54 -13.92
CA GLY A 30 22.04 13.27 -15.34
C GLY A 30 22.08 11.78 -15.68
N GLU A 31 22.10 11.48 -16.98
CA GLU A 31 22.12 10.11 -17.51
C GLU A 31 23.29 9.28 -16.96
N ALA A 32 24.48 9.88 -16.85
CA ALA A 32 25.68 9.23 -16.35
C ALA A 32 25.54 8.77 -14.88
N GLY A 33 24.94 9.60 -14.02
CA GLY A 33 24.66 9.25 -12.63
C GLY A 33 23.66 8.09 -12.53
N LEU A 34 22.57 8.16 -13.32
CA LEU A 34 21.57 7.10 -13.35
C LEU A 34 22.16 5.75 -13.77
N HIS A 35 23.10 5.69 -14.70
CA HIS A 35 23.74 4.42 -15.10
C HIS A 35 24.50 3.72 -13.98
N ARG A 36 24.94 4.44 -12.93
CA ARG A 36 25.67 3.90 -11.78
C ARG A 36 24.75 3.27 -10.71
N LEU A 37 23.44 3.55 -10.75
CA LEU A 37 22.46 3.03 -9.78
C LEU A 37 22.04 1.58 -10.07
N LYS A 38 22.97 0.63 -9.88
CA LYS A 38 22.78 -0.80 -10.23
C LYS A 38 21.85 -1.52 -9.27
N TYR A 39 21.94 -1.22 -7.98
CA TYR A 39 21.05 -1.79 -6.98
C TYR A 39 19.62 -1.29 -7.16
N LEU A 40 19.44 -0.02 -7.50
CA LEU A 40 18.13 0.52 -7.84
C LEU A 40 17.52 -0.18 -9.07
N ASP A 41 18.31 -0.51 -10.09
CA ASP A 41 17.84 -1.31 -11.24
C ASP A 41 17.30 -2.68 -10.80
N MET A 42 18.03 -3.38 -9.92
CA MET A 42 17.58 -4.66 -9.35
C MET A 42 16.29 -4.53 -8.54
N VAL A 43 16.14 -3.45 -7.78
CA VAL A 43 14.91 -3.14 -7.03
C VAL A 43 13.72 -2.93 -7.96
N ILE A 44 13.92 -2.21 -9.07
CA ILE A 44 12.89 -1.97 -10.09
C ILE A 44 12.51 -3.28 -10.79
N ALA A 45 13.50 -4.08 -11.18
CA ALA A 45 13.27 -5.39 -11.79
C ALA A 45 12.45 -6.32 -10.89
N GLU A 46 12.84 -6.44 -9.61
CA GLU A 46 12.11 -7.27 -8.65
C GLU A 46 10.70 -6.74 -8.35
N SER A 47 10.53 -5.42 -8.37
CA SER A 47 9.20 -4.79 -8.27
C SER A 47 8.32 -5.15 -9.46
N PHE A 48 8.84 -5.13 -10.69
CA PHE A 48 8.08 -5.54 -11.88
C PHE A 48 7.84 -7.04 -11.97
N ARG A 49 8.75 -7.87 -11.45
CA ARG A 49 8.53 -9.31 -11.36
C ARG A 49 7.33 -9.60 -10.48
N LEU A 50 7.34 -9.08 -9.25
CA LEU A 50 6.25 -9.30 -8.29
C LEU A 50 4.98 -8.51 -8.65
N HIS A 51 5.09 -7.31 -9.21
CA HIS A 51 3.95 -6.45 -9.48
C HIS A 51 3.95 -5.96 -10.94
N PRO A 52 3.78 -6.86 -11.92
CA PRO A 52 3.72 -6.46 -13.32
C PRO A 52 2.53 -5.52 -13.54
N PRO A 53 2.71 -4.34 -14.18
CA PRO A 53 1.61 -3.39 -14.38
C PRO A 53 0.43 -3.99 -15.18
N GLY A 54 0.71 -4.95 -16.05
CA GLY A 54 -0.28 -5.75 -16.77
C GLY A 54 -0.11 -7.24 -16.44
N PRO A 55 -0.74 -7.78 -15.39
CA PRO A 55 -0.54 -9.17 -14.96
C PRO A 55 -0.94 -10.21 -16.02
N LEU A 56 -1.86 -9.86 -16.92
CA LEU A 56 -2.33 -10.69 -18.03
C LEU A 56 -1.90 -10.20 -19.43
N LEU A 57 -1.02 -9.18 -19.47
CA LEU A 57 -0.62 -8.47 -20.69
C LEU A 57 -1.82 -8.05 -21.58
N ALA A 58 -1.54 -7.60 -22.80
CA ALA A 58 -2.59 -7.34 -23.79
C ALA A 58 -2.99 -8.65 -24.48
N PRO A 59 -4.29 -8.98 -24.59
CA PRO A 59 -4.76 -10.13 -25.34
C PRO A 59 -4.21 -10.14 -26.77
N ARG A 60 -3.86 -11.33 -27.25
CA ARG A 60 -3.44 -11.56 -28.64
C ARG A 60 -4.48 -12.40 -29.35
N GLU A 61 -4.52 -12.30 -30.66
CA GLU A 61 -5.43 -13.06 -31.51
C GLU A 61 -4.62 -13.79 -32.57
N ASN A 62 -4.88 -15.08 -32.73
CA ASN A 62 -4.33 -15.84 -33.83
C ASN A 62 -5.16 -15.57 -35.10
N ARG A 63 -4.63 -14.82 -36.07
CA ARG A 63 -5.37 -14.39 -37.27
C ARG A 63 -5.02 -15.13 -38.54
N ASP A 64 -3.90 -15.84 -38.55
CA ASP A 64 -3.29 -16.28 -39.80
C ASP A 64 -3.67 -17.74 -40.11
N GLN A 65 -3.28 -18.66 -39.25
CA GLN A 65 -3.45 -20.09 -39.49
C GLN A 65 -3.59 -20.87 -38.17
N ARG A 66 -4.01 -22.12 -38.26
CA ARG A 66 -3.96 -23.05 -37.14
C ARG A 66 -2.50 -23.22 -36.69
N VAL A 67 -2.27 -23.19 -35.38
CA VAL A 67 -0.91 -23.31 -34.80
C VAL A 67 -0.91 -24.42 -33.77
N GLU A 68 0.15 -25.22 -33.76
CA GLU A 68 0.45 -26.18 -32.69
C GLU A 68 1.16 -25.45 -31.54
N LEU A 69 0.69 -25.63 -30.30
CA LEU A 69 1.32 -25.08 -29.09
C LEU A 69 1.62 -26.21 -28.09
N ASN A 70 2.87 -26.67 -28.07
CA ASN A 70 3.34 -27.75 -27.19
C ASN A 70 2.42 -28.99 -27.26
N SER A 71 1.77 -29.33 -26.15
CA SER A 71 0.84 -30.47 -26.02
C SER A 71 -0.57 -30.19 -26.56
N TYR A 72 -0.80 -29.00 -27.11
CA TYR A 72 -2.06 -28.65 -27.77
C TYR A 72 -1.81 -28.66 -29.28
N ASP A 73 -2.24 -29.75 -29.91
CA ASP A 73 -2.05 -29.96 -31.35
C ASP A 73 -2.85 -28.95 -32.19
N GLU A 74 -3.86 -28.29 -31.61
CA GLU A 74 -4.74 -27.42 -32.37
C GLU A 74 -5.17 -26.15 -31.62
N VAL A 75 -4.53 -25.02 -31.95
CA VAL A 75 -5.07 -23.67 -31.66
C VAL A 75 -5.76 -23.13 -32.91
N PRO A 76 -7.11 -23.02 -32.93
CA PRO A 76 -7.85 -22.51 -34.08
C PRO A 76 -7.50 -21.06 -34.43
N VAL A 77 -7.77 -20.68 -35.68
CA VAL A 77 -7.83 -19.27 -36.10
C VAL A 77 -8.92 -18.54 -35.30
N ASN A 78 -8.72 -17.26 -35.04
CA ASN A 78 -9.53 -16.38 -34.19
C ASN A 78 -9.51 -16.73 -32.68
N SER A 79 -8.60 -17.60 -32.24
CA SER A 79 -8.40 -17.85 -30.81
C SER A 79 -7.73 -16.66 -30.14
N TYR A 80 -8.27 -16.25 -28.98
CA TYR A 80 -7.62 -15.27 -28.11
C TYR A 80 -6.62 -15.96 -27.19
N VAL A 81 -5.42 -15.38 -27.09
CA VAL A 81 -4.34 -15.84 -26.21
C VAL A 81 -4.06 -14.76 -25.17
N ILE A 82 -4.12 -15.14 -23.90
CA ILE A 82 -3.81 -14.29 -22.76
C ILE A 82 -2.56 -14.85 -22.08
N VAL A 83 -1.53 -14.00 -21.92
CA VAL A 83 -0.27 -14.41 -21.31
C VAL A 83 -0.28 -13.98 -19.85
N ASN A 84 -0.30 -14.94 -18.94
CA ASN A 84 -0.31 -14.70 -17.50
C ASN A 84 1.12 -14.40 -16.98
N ALA A 85 1.60 -13.19 -17.23
CA ALA A 85 2.91 -12.73 -16.76
C ALA A 85 3.01 -12.78 -15.22
N TRP A 86 1.91 -12.58 -14.49
CA TRP A 86 1.89 -12.72 -13.03
C TRP A 86 2.27 -14.12 -12.56
N ALA A 87 1.75 -15.16 -13.22
CA ALA A 87 2.06 -16.55 -12.91
C ALA A 87 3.49 -16.92 -13.32
N ILE A 88 3.92 -16.53 -14.53
CA ILE A 88 5.30 -16.76 -15.01
C ILE A 88 6.32 -16.19 -14.02
N ASN A 89 6.10 -14.95 -13.59
CA ASN A 89 7.00 -14.26 -12.68
C ASN A 89 7.02 -14.85 -11.25
N ARG A 90 6.11 -15.78 -10.92
CA ARG A 90 5.98 -16.43 -9.61
C ARG A 90 6.22 -17.94 -9.65
N ASP A 91 6.56 -18.47 -10.80
CA ASP A 91 6.73 -19.90 -10.97
C ASP A 91 8.00 -20.37 -10.23
N PRO A 92 7.87 -21.25 -9.23
CA PRO A 92 9.02 -21.73 -8.45
C PRO A 92 10.01 -22.57 -9.27
N ARG A 93 9.63 -23.00 -10.49
CA ARG A 93 10.54 -23.67 -11.43
C ARG A 93 11.62 -22.73 -11.97
N TYR A 94 11.32 -21.43 -12.05
CA TYR A 94 12.21 -20.41 -12.60
C TYR A 94 12.71 -19.43 -11.53
N TRP A 95 11.91 -19.24 -10.46
CA TRP A 95 12.18 -18.25 -9.42
C TRP A 95 12.28 -18.89 -8.03
N THR A 96 13.52 -19.02 -7.52
CA THR A 96 13.76 -19.43 -6.13
C THR A 96 13.14 -18.42 -5.16
N GLU A 97 12.41 -18.91 -4.14
CA GLU A 97 11.65 -18.08 -3.21
C GLU A 97 10.76 -17.06 -3.95
N ALA A 98 9.93 -17.55 -4.88
CA ALA A 98 9.23 -16.72 -5.85
C ALA A 98 8.38 -15.57 -5.25
N GLU A 99 7.79 -15.76 -4.07
CA GLU A 99 6.98 -14.72 -3.40
C GLU A 99 7.83 -13.72 -2.60
N ARG A 100 9.11 -14.01 -2.35
CA ARG A 100 9.99 -13.13 -1.59
C ARG A 100 10.48 -11.99 -2.46
N PHE A 101 10.36 -10.77 -1.95
CA PHE A 101 10.96 -9.58 -2.54
C PHE A 101 12.48 -9.59 -2.29
N PHE A 102 13.25 -10.03 -3.28
CA PHE A 102 14.70 -10.24 -3.18
C PHE A 102 15.42 -9.68 -4.41
N PRO A 103 15.75 -8.36 -4.43
CA PRO A 103 16.41 -7.72 -5.57
C PRO A 103 17.73 -8.37 -5.99
N GLU A 104 18.50 -8.89 -5.02
CA GLU A 104 19.79 -9.52 -5.29
C GLU A 104 19.69 -10.76 -6.20
N ARG A 105 18.50 -11.29 -6.51
CA ARG A 105 18.35 -12.33 -7.55
C ARG A 105 18.77 -11.87 -8.95
N PHE A 106 18.81 -10.56 -9.18
CA PHE A 106 19.28 -9.96 -10.41
C PHE A 106 20.77 -9.56 -10.34
N MET A 107 21.46 -9.89 -9.24
CA MET A 107 22.91 -9.70 -9.13
C MET A 107 23.62 -10.54 -10.19
N ASP A 108 24.62 -9.95 -10.83
CA ASP A 108 25.42 -10.58 -11.90
C ASP A 108 24.62 -11.04 -13.12
N ARG A 109 23.37 -10.59 -13.25
CA ARG A 109 22.52 -10.82 -14.43
C ARG A 109 22.29 -9.52 -15.19
N SER A 110 22.29 -9.60 -16.51
CA SER A 110 21.79 -8.50 -17.34
C SER A 110 20.27 -8.46 -17.19
N ILE A 111 19.74 -7.37 -16.64
CA ILE A 111 18.30 -7.16 -16.56
C ILE A 111 17.81 -6.80 -17.97
N ASP A 112 17.04 -7.70 -18.57
CA ASP A 112 16.50 -7.50 -19.91
C ASP A 112 15.02 -7.11 -19.88
N TYR A 113 14.70 -5.93 -20.42
CA TYR A 113 13.32 -5.48 -20.63
C TYR A 113 12.88 -5.56 -22.10
N THR A 114 13.74 -6.07 -22.98
CA THR A 114 13.47 -6.27 -24.42
C THR A 114 12.74 -7.57 -24.70
N GLY A 115 12.32 -8.28 -23.65
CA GLY A 115 11.49 -9.49 -23.69
C GLY A 115 12.09 -10.64 -24.49
N ASN A 116 13.42 -10.74 -24.49
CA ASN A 116 14.13 -11.94 -24.94
C ASN A 116 14.22 -12.99 -23.83
N ASP A 117 14.07 -12.58 -22.56
CA ASP A 117 13.90 -13.49 -21.43
C ASP A 117 12.41 -13.72 -21.12
N PHE A 118 11.86 -14.84 -21.57
CA PHE A 118 10.45 -15.20 -21.34
C PHE A 118 10.10 -15.49 -19.88
N GLN A 119 11.08 -15.65 -18.99
CA GLN A 119 10.83 -15.78 -17.54
C GLN A 119 10.50 -14.41 -16.92
N PHE A 120 10.84 -13.31 -17.62
CA PHE A 120 10.67 -11.94 -17.16
C PHE A 120 10.22 -11.00 -18.29
N ILE A 121 8.90 -10.92 -18.52
CA ILE A 121 8.29 -10.12 -19.59
C ILE A 121 7.34 -9.03 -19.07
N PRO A 122 7.79 -8.11 -18.19
CA PRO A 122 6.91 -7.10 -17.57
C PRO A 122 6.31 -6.12 -18.59
N PHE A 123 6.90 -6.03 -19.79
CA PHE A 123 6.44 -5.19 -20.90
C PHE A 123 6.00 -6.01 -22.13
N GLY A 124 5.81 -7.32 -21.95
CA GLY A 124 5.54 -8.27 -23.03
C GLY A 124 6.75 -8.60 -23.89
N ALA A 125 6.51 -9.35 -24.97
CA ALA A 125 7.51 -9.84 -25.90
C ALA A 125 7.09 -9.63 -27.37
N GLY A 126 8.08 -9.63 -28.27
CA GLY A 126 7.90 -9.68 -29.72
C GLY A 126 7.22 -8.45 -30.36
N ARG A 127 6.53 -8.66 -31.49
CA ARG A 127 5.97 -7.60 -32.37
C ARG A 127 5.04 -6.58 -31.71
N ARG A 128 4.51 -6.87 -30.52
CA ARG A 128 3.61 -5.97 -29.76
C ARG A 128 4.09 -5.78 -28.33
N MET A 129 5.40 -5.80 -28.14
CA MET A 129 6.03 -5.30 -26.92
C MET A 129 5.62 -3.84 -26.68
N CYS A 130 5.61 -3.42 -25.42
CA CYS A 130 5.40 -2.02 -25.07
C CYS A 130 6.43 -1.12 -25.79
N PRO A 131 6.00 -0.23 -26.70
CA PRO A 131 6.92 0.68 -27.39
C PRO A 131 7.50 1.75 -26.46
N GLY A 132 6.87 2.00 -25.32
CA GLY A 132 7.29 3.01 -24.33
C GLY A 132 8.16 2.46 -23.21
N ASN A 133 8.67 1.23 -23.32
CA ASN A 133 9.46 0.60 -22.25
C ASN A 133 10.67 1.45 -21.84
N SER A 134 11.53 1.85 -22.78
CA SER A 134 12.73 2.65 -22.49
C SER A 134 12.41 3.96 -21.76
N PHE A 135 11.41 4.70 -22.25
CA PHE A 135 10.95 5.93 -21.62
C PHE A 135 10.41 5.69 -20.21
N ARG A 136 9.59 4.65 -20.02
CA ARG A 136 9.03 4.31 -18.70
C ARG A 136 10.12 3.93 -17.72
N MET A 137 11.13 3.17 -18.14
CA MET A 137 12.26 2.79 -17.29
C MET A 137 13.05 4.01 -16.83
N ALA A 138 13.32 4.95 -17.73
CA ALA A 138 13.98 6.21 -17.38
C ALA A 138 13.17 7.00 -16.33
N ILE A 139 11.87 7.16 -16.53
CA ILE A 139 10.98 7.88 -15.60
C ILE A 139 10.89 7.19 -14.23
N VAL A 140 10.74 5.87 -14.19
CA VAL A 140 10.69 5.12 -12.92
C VAL A 140 11.99 5.28 -12.16
N LYS A 141 13.12 5.13 -12.85
CA LYS A 141 14.44 5.21 -12.24
C LYS A 141 14.75 6.61 -11.69
N ILE A 142 14.56 7.66 -12.49
CA ILE A 142 14.82 9.04 -12.05
C ILE A 142 13.89 9.44 -10.91
N THR A 143 12.61 9.03 -10.96
CA THR A 143 11.64 9.35 -9.89
C THR A 143 12.05 8.68 -8.58
N LEU A 144 12.35 7.38 -8.60
CA LEU A 144 12.75 6.66 -7.39
C LEU A 144 14.09 7.19 -6.85
N ALA A 145 15.05 7.49 -7.71
CA ALA A 145 16.32 8.05 -7.29
C ALA A 145 16.14 9.40 -6.57
N ASN A 146 15.33 10.32 -7.12
CA ASN A 146 15.01 11.59 -6.45
C ASN A 146 14.34 11.39 -5.09
N LEU A 147 13.35 10.49 -5.02
CA LEU A 147 12.63 10.21 -3.77
C LEU A 147 13.52 9.60 -2.69
N LEU A 148 14.47 8.74 -3.07
CA LEU A 148 15.39 8.09 -2.14
C LEU A 148 16.53 9.02 -1.71
N PHE A 149 16.92 9.96 -2.57
CA PHE A 149 17.93 10.97 -2.25
C PHE A 149 17.40 11.94 -1.18
N HIS A 150 16.27 12.59 -1.45
CA HIS A 150 15.78 13.72 -0.64
C HIS A 150 14.97 13.32 0.60
N PHE A 151 14.41 12.11 0.67
CA PHE A 151 13.51 11.73 1.75
C PHE A 151 13.94 10.44 2.46
N ASP A 152 13.74 10.42 3.77
CA ASP A 152 13.74 9.19 4.56
C ASP A 152 12.32 8.64 4.65
N TRP A 153 12.21 7.32 4.52
CA TRP A 153 10.91 6.63 4.46
C TRP A 153 10.78 5.69 5.64
N THR A 154 9.74 5.91 6.43
CA THR A 154 9.32 4.98 7.48
C THR A 154 7.86 4.66 7.27
N LEU A 155 7.44 3.44 7.65
CA LEU A 155 6.02 3.29 7.96
C LEU A 155 5.73 4.24 9.13
N PRO A 156 4.58 4.91 9.17
CA PRO A 156 4.04 5.36 10.45
C PRO A 156 4.16 4.17 11.41
N ALA A 157 4.62 4.41 12.65
CA ALA A 157 4.63 3.33 13.65
C ALA A 157 3.28 2.60 13.60
N GLU A 158 3.22 1.31 13.92
CA GLU A 158 1.95 0.55 13.94
C GLU A 158 0.87 1.17 14.85
N ARG A 159 1.19 2.25 15.54
CA ARG A 159 0.23 3.20 16.10
C ARG A 159 -0.37 4.06 15.00
N ALA A 160 -1.67 3.88 14.79
CA ALA A 160 -2.49 4.87 14.10
C ALA A 160 -2.12 6.29 14.58
N VAL A 161 -2.00 7.26 13.67
CA VAL A 161 -1.61 8.65 14.00
C VAL A 161 -2.44 9.22 15.15
N ASN A 162 -3.69 8.77 15.30
CA ASN A 162 -4.61 9.10 16.38
C ASN A 162 -4.14 8.66 17.81
N ARG A 163 -3.15 7.77 17.92
CA ARG A 163 -2.59 7.25 19.18
C ARG A 163 -1.10 7.58 19.38
N ASP A 164 -0.54 8.41 18.51
CA ASP A 164 0.88 8.77 18.60
C ASP A 164 1.09 9.90 19.62
N PRO A 165 1.91 9.68 20.68
CA PRO A 165 2.15 10.70 21.71
C PRO A 165 2.89 11.94 21.18
N ARG A 166 3.47 11.89 19.98
CA ARG A 166 4.06 13.08 19.31
C ARG A 166 2.99 14.09 18.89
N TYR A 167 1.77 13.63 18.61
CA TYR A 167 0.68 14.48 18.11
C TYR A 167 -0.46 14.65 19.12
N TRP A 168 -0.59 13.73 20.08
CA TRP A 168 -1.69 13.71 21.05
C TRP A 168 -1.16 13.52 22.47
N THR A 169 -1.46 14.45 23.38
CA THR A 169 -1.23 14.30 24.84
C THR A 169 -2.01 13.11 25.37
N GLU A 170 -1.50 12.25 26.26
CA GLU A 170 -2.28 11.11 26.84
C GLU A 170 -3.15 10.32 25.80
N PRO A 171 -2.57 9.81 24.70
CA PRO A 171 -3.33 9.28 23.55
C PRO A 171 -4.15 8.02 23.85
N GLU A 172 -3.75 7.27 24.88
CA GLU A 172 -4.41 6.01 25.28
C GLU A 172 -5.56 6.25 26.29
N LYS A 173 -5.73 7.48 26.78
CA LYS A 173 -6.79 7.85 27.73
C LYS A 173 -8.02 8.34 26.99
N PHE A 174 -9.20 7.87 27.39
CA PHE A 174 -10.45 8.47 26.95
C PHE A 174 -10.58 9.89 27.54
N TYR A 175 -10.25 10.89 26.72
CA TYR A 175 -10.20 12.30 27.10
C TYR A 175 -10.91 13.15 26.04
N PRO A 176 -12.26 13.20 26.04
CA PRO A 176 -13.04 13.93 25.04
C PRO A 176 -12.84 15.45 25.10
N GLU A 177 -12.50 16.00 26.26
CA GLU A 177 -12.30 17.43 26.49
C GLU A 177 -11.18 18.01 25.61
N ARG A 178 -10.25 17.17 25.13
CA ARG A 178 -9.22 17.56 24.13
C ARG A 178 -9.79 18.24 22.89
N PHE A 179 -11.03 17.91 22.54
CA PHE A 179 -11.68 18.46 21.35
C PHE A 179 -12.50 19.72 21.68
N MET A 180 -12.65 20.11 22.95
CA MET A 180 -13.26 21.39 23.29
C MET A 180 -12.35 22.53 22.84
N ASN A 181 -12.92 23.47 22.08
CA ASN A 181 -12.20 24.60 21.48
C ASN A 181 -11.00 24.19 20.60
N CYS A 182 -11.02 22.96 20.05
CA CYS A 182 -10.01 22.47 19.13
C CYS A 182 -10.38 22.84 17.69
N SER A 183 -9.40 23.27 16.90
CA SER A 183 -9.59 23.54 15.46
C SER A 183 -9.60 22.27 14.60
N ILE A 184 -9.29 21.11 15.18
CA ILE A 184 -9.25 19.83 14.49
C ILE A 184 -10.67 19.32 14.29
N ASP A 185 -11.07 19.10 13.04
CA ASP A 185 -12.34 18.50 12.66
C ASP A 185 -12.15 17.13 12.01
N TYR A 186 -13.26 16.46 11.69
CA TYR A 186 -13.27 15.18 10.99
C TYR A 186 -13.48 15.32 9.46
N GLN A 187 -13.31 16.53 8.90
CA GLN A 187 -13.48 16.80 7.47
C GLN A 187 -12.24 16.44 6.64
N GLY A 188 -11.19 15.93 7.28
CA GLY A 188 -9.98 15.46 6.61
C GLY A 188 -9.01 16.58 6.21
N ASN A 189 -9.13 17.76 6.84
CA ASN A 189 -8.19 18.88 6.65
C ASN A 189 -6.94 18.75 7.54
N ASP A 190 -7.02 17.96 8.62
CA ASP A 190 -5.90 17.70 9.52
C ASP A 190 -5.50 16.22 9.48
N PHE A 191 -4.32 15.92 8.95
CA PHE A 191 -3.82 14.56 8.81
C PHE A 191 -3.51 13.86 10.15
N ARG A 192 -3.53 14.60 11.27
CA ARG A 192 -3.45 14.01 12.60
C ARG A 192 -4.73 13.28 12.98
N PHE A 193 -5.88 13.65 12.38
CA PHE A 193 -7.21 13.13 12.69
C PHE A 193 -8.07 12.95 11.42
N ILE A 194 -8.05 11.75 10.85
CA ILE A 194 -8.77 11.43 9.60
C ILE A 194 -9.70 10.21 9.75
N PRO A 195 -10.65 10.21 10.72
CA PRO A 195 -11.49 9.04 11.02
C PRO A 195 -12.38 8.61 9.84
N PHE A 196 -12.64 9.51 8.89
CA PHE A 196 -13.40 9.24 7.67
C PHE A 196 -12.56 9.35 6.38
N GLY A 197 -11.24 9.40 6.49
CA GLY A 197 -10.33 9.68 5.37
C GLY A 197 -10.16 11.17 5.08
N ALA A 198 -9.59 11.50 3.92
CA ALA A 198 -9.29 12.88 3.50
C ALA A 198 -9.37 13.05 1.97
N GLY A 199 -9.59 14.29 1.54
CA GLY A 199 -9.59 14.69 0.12
C GLY A 199 -10.63 13.97 -0.73
N ARG A 200 -10.29 13.68 -2.00
CA ARG A 200 -11.18 13.02 -2.99
C ARG A 200 -11.64 11.61 -2.61
N ARG A 201 -11.10 11.02 -1.54
CA ARG A 201 -11.41 9.67 -1.05
C ARG A 201 -12.01 9.68 0.35
N ILE A 202 -12.44 10.84 0.86
CA ILE A 202 -13.18 10.91 2.12
C ILE A 202 -14.49 10.13 2.02
N CYS A 203 -14.90 9.50 3.11
CA CYS A 203 -16.13 8.72 3.19
C CYS A 203 -17.35 9.61 2.88
N PRO A 204 -18.13 9.31 1.83
CA PRO A 204 -19.32 10.11 1.49
C PRO A 204 -20.41 10.04 2.58
N GLY A 205 -20.36 9.02 3.46
CA GLY A 205 -21.29 8.84 4.57
C GLY A 205 -20.90 9.53 5.87
N ALA A 206 -19.79 10.29 5.92
CA ALA A 206 -19.27 10.85 7.18
C ALA A 206 -20.30 11.72 7.92
N SER A 207 -20.94 12.67 7.23
CA SER A 207 -21.94 13.56 7.83
C SER A 207 -23.17 12.80 8.35
N PHE A 208 -23.65 11.82 7.59
CA PHE A 208 -24.76 10.98 7.99
C PHE A 208 -24.40 10.12 9.21
N GLY A 209 -23.24 9.45 9.18
CA GLY A 209 -22.76 8.64 10.30
C GLY A 209 -22.63 9.46 11.59
N MET A 210 -22.09 10.67 11.51
CA MET A 210 -21.99 11.56 12.68
C MET A 210 -23.35 12.01 13.21
N ALA A 211 -24.33 12.28 12.33
CA ALA A 211 -25.69 12.61 12.75
C ALA A 211 -26.35 11.43 13.48
N VAL A 212 -26.23 10.22 12.93
CA VAL A 212 -26.76 8.99 13.55
C VAL A 212 -26.11 8.76 14.91
N VAL A 213 -24.77 8.80 15.00
CA VAL A 213 -24.06 8.61 16.29
C VAL A 213 -24.52 9.61 17.34
N LYS A 214 -24.66 10.89 16.99
CA LYS A 214 -25.14 11.93 17.92
C LYS A 214 -26.57 11.64 18.41
N ILE A 215 -27.48 11.31 17.50
CA ILE A 215 -28.89 11.04 17.85
C ILE A 215 -28.98 9.78 18.71
N THR A 216 -28.27 8.71 18.34
CA THR A 216 -28.25 7.45 19.09
C THR A 216 -27.70 7.68 20.50
N LEU A 217 -26.54 8.34 20.65
CA LEU A 217 -25.97 8.62 21.97
C LEU A 217 -26.89 9.51 22.81
N ALA A 218 -27.44 10.58 22.23
CA ALA A 218 -28.38 11.45 22.93
C ALA A 218 -29.63 10.68 23.39
N SER A 219 -30.17 9.80 22.54
CA SER A 219 -31.32 8.97 22.89
C SER A 219 -31.00 7.97 24.00
N LEU A 220 -29.85 7.30 23.93
CA LEU A 220 -29.41 6.35 24.94
C LEU A 220 -29.18 7.01 26.29
N LEU A 221 -28.53 8.17 26.32
CA LEU A 221 -28.22 8.92 27.55
C LEU A 221 -29.45 9.66 28.13
N SER A 222 -30.41 10.00 27.28
CA SER A 222 -31.67 10.64 27.70
C SER A 222 -32.60 9.63 28.39
N ASN A 223 -32.73 8.44 27.81
CA ASN A 223 -33.77 7.48 28.20
C ASN A 223 -33.27 6.41 29.18
N PHE A 224 -31.96 6.18 29.29
CA PHE A 224 -31.43 5.08 30.10
C PHE A 224 -30.28 5.53 31.00
N ASP A 225 -30.35 5.10 32.25
CA ASP A 225 -29.18 4.94 33.10
C ASP A 225 -28.56 3.55 32.84
N TRP A 226 -27.28 3.39 33.17
CA TRP A 226 -26.53 2.18 32.81
C TRP A 226 -25.87 1.59 34.05
N THR A 227 -26.03 0.28 34.24
CA THR A 227 -25.44 -0.46 35.36
C THR A 227 -24.64 -1.65 34.84
N LEU A 228 -23.66 -2.09 35.63
CA LEU A 228 -22.93 -3.32 35.37
C LEU A 228 -23.72 -4.52 35.89
N PRO A 229 -23.59 -5.70 35.25
CA PRO A 229 -24.00 -6.96 35.86
C PRO A 229 -23.37 -7.16 37.25
N ASP A 230 -24.08 -7.84 38.16
CA ASP A 230 -23.68 -7.98 39.58
C ASP A 230 -22.29 -8.62 39.78
N ASP A 231 -21.83 -9.42 38.81
CA ASP A 231 -20.54 -10.11 38.81
C ASP A 231 -19.39 -9.27 38.21
N MET A 232 -19.68 -8.09 37.65
CA MET A 232 -18.71 -7.22 36.99
C MET A 232 -18.36 -5.98 37.82
N LYS A 233 -17.05 -5.75 38.02
CA LYS A 233 -16.53 -4.54 38.70
C LYS A 233 -16.11 -3.43 37.74
N SER A 234 -15.78 -3.78 36.50
CA SER A 234 -15.28 -2.84 35.49
C SER A 234 -15.52 -3.38 34.09
N ILE A 235 -15.48 -2.48 33.11
CA ILE A 235 -15.62 -2.80 31.69
C ILE A 235 -14.23 -2.98 31.08
N ASP A 236 -14.01 -4.09 30.39
CA ASP A 236 -12.81 -4.28 29.57
C ASP A 236 -12.98 -3.56 28.22
N MET A 237 -12.11 -2.59 27.97
CA MET A 237 -12.09 -1.80 26.74
C MET A 237 -11.00 -2.27 25.76
N THR A 238 -10.35 -3.40 26.01
CA THR A 238 -9.31 -3.95 25.13
C THR A 238 -9.87 -4.21 23.72
N GLU A 239 -9.07 -3.92 22.72
CA GLU A 239 -9.45 -3.98 21.30
C GLU A 239 -8.66 -5.06 20.57
N CYS A 240 -9.30 -5.67 19.58
CA CYS A 240 -8.65 -6.57 18.64
C CYS A 240 -8.66 -5.92 17.25
N PHE A 241 -7.49 -5.91 16.60
CA PHE A 241 -7.32 -5.35 15.26
C PHE A 241 -7.50 -6.42 14.19
N GLU A 242 -8.56 -6.29 13.39
CA GLU A 242 -8.83 -7.10 12.19
C GLU A 242 -9.09 -6.14 11.00
N ALA A 243 -10.02 -6.47 10.09
CA ALA A 243 -10.43 -5.56 9.02
C ALA A 243 -11.06 -4.25 9.55
N THR A 244 -11.65 -4.30 10.75
CA THR A 244 -12.10 -3.14 11.53
C THR A 244 -11.62 -3.29 12.98
N LEU A 245 -11.51 -2.17 13.69
CA LEU A 245 -11.21 -2.19 15.12
C LEU A 245 -12.48 -2.57 15.88
N LYS A 246 -12.43 -3.65 16.67
CA LYS A 246 -13.55 -4.12 17.50
C LYS A 246 -13.09 -4.33 18.94
N ARG A 247 -14.02 -4.37 19.87
CA ARG A 247 -13.72 -4.81 21.25
C ARG A 247 -13.31 -6.28 21.22
N GLN A 248 -12.29 -6.62 22.00
CA GLN A 248 -11.82 -8.01 22.14
C GLN A 248 -12.89 -8.87 22.81
N TYR A 249 -13.62 -8.30 23.77
CA TYR A 249 -14.72 -8.92 24.48
C TYR A 249 -16.01 -8.11 24.32
N ALA A 250 -17.16 -8.76 24.44
CA ALA A 250 -18.45 -8.07 24.36
C ALA A 250 -18.62 -7.09 25.53
N LEU A 251 -19.14 -5.89 25.25
CA LEU A 251 -19.51 -4.93 26.28
C LEU A 251 -20.86 -5.33 26.88
N LEU A 252 -20.86 -5.65 28.17
CA LEU A 252 -22.06 -6.02 28.92
C LEU A 252 -22.48 -4.87 29.82
N LEU A 253 -23.66 -4.30 29.54
CA LEU A 253 -24.28 -3.23 30.30
C LEU A 253 -25.79 -3.47 30.37
N ILE A 254 -26.39 -3.17 31.50
CA ILE A 254 -27.84 -3.29 31.72
C ILE A 254 -28.44 -1.89 31.63
N PRO A 255 -29.27 -1.61 30.60
CA PRO A 255 -30.00 -0.35 30.50
C PRO A 255 -31.15 -0.35 31.52
N VAL A 256 -31.19 0.68 32.35
CA VAL A 256 -32.27 0.95 33.30
C VAL A 256 -33.04 2.15 32.77
N LEU A 257 -34.35 2.00 32.53
CA LEU A 257 -35.17 3.11 32.05
C LEU A 257 -35.09 4.27 33.04
N ARG A 258 -34.62 5.42 32.57
CA ARG A 258 -34.56 6.63 33.38
C ARG A 258 -36.00 7.10 33.61
N PRO A 259 -36.47 7.23 34.86
CA PRO A 259 -37.78 7.77 35.12
C PRO A 259 -37.87 9.20 34.57
N PRO A 260 -39.02 9.62 33.99
CA PRO A 260 -39.21 11.03 33.67
C PRO A 260 -39.00 11.85 34.95
N ALA A 261 -38.27 12.96 34.83
CA ALA A 261 -38.06 13.86 35.96
C ALA A 261 -39.44 14.26 36.52
N LEU A 262 -39.72 13.85 37.76
CA LEU A 262 -40.88 14.36 38.49
C LEU A 262 -40.60 15.84 38.73
N ASN A 263 -41.31 16.70 38.01
CA ASN A 263 -41.36 18.14 38.27
C ASN A 263 -42.03 18.42 39.62
#